data_AF-K9TGD0-F1
#
_entry.id   AF-K9TGD0-F1
#
_cell.length_a   1.000
_cell.length_b   1.000
_cell.length_c   1.000
_cell.angle_alpha   90.00
_cell.angle_beta   90.00
_cell.angle_gamma   90.00
#
_symmetry.space_group_name_H-M   'P 1'
#
loop_
_entity.id
_entity.type
_entity.pdbx_description
1 polymer ?
#
loop_
_entity_poly.entity_id
_entity_poly.type
_entity_poly.pdbx_seq_one_letter_code
_entity_poly.pdbx_strand_id
1 'polypeptide(L)'
;MISFPVNEIASVSLDEFFQRVRSQPESNIWSSIVVEPSNIDEVLEDLQSGIEILAECKVESISAESGVSAVFDRIHNSGADYLLLWNFETWQPNDWRHLDSLRSRLNHKGRGGVVILSSQSLRAIGTNAPNFFSWLSPRVYALNQGEDLLTDDEREARLSALREWSGQSDAEVIALAEAKELPTEPEYGEWLVLLDREDLIER
;
A
#
# COMPACT_ATOMS: atom_id res chain seq x y z
N MET A 1 27.70 11.86 -4.37
CA MET A 1 26.92 11.00 -3.47
C MET A 1 25.59 11.72 -3.26
N ILE A 2 24.58 11.39 -4.06
CA ILE A 2 23.28 12.10 -3.99
C ILE A 2 22.47 11.37 -2.92
N SER A 3 22.44 11.95 -1.72
CA SER A 3 21.55 11.53 -0.65
C SER A 3 20.17 12.09 -0.97
N PHE A 4 19.27 11.26 -1.49
CA PHE A 4 17.87 11.63 -1.59
C PHE A 4 17.24 11.57 -0.20
N PRO A 5 16.59 12.64 0.27
CA PRO A 5 15.79 12.57 1.46
C PRO A 5 14.55 11.73 1.13
N VAL A 6 14.31 10.69 1.91
CA VAL A 6 13.04 9.92 1.89
C VAL A 6 11.82 10.82 2.22
N ASN A 7 12.05 12.07 2.62
CA ASN A 7 11.06 13.05 3.11
C ASN A 7 10.14 13.69 2.05
N GLU A 8 10.25 13.39 0.75
CA GLU A 8 9.32 13.94 -0.27
C GLU A 8 8.54 12.86 -1.02
N ILE A 9 8.49 11.63 -0.49
CA ILE A 9 7.59 10.60 -1.02
C ILE A 9 6.18 10.90 -0.51
N ALA A 10 5.21 11.00 -1.41
CA ALA A 10 3.82 11.19 -1.02
C ALA A 10 3.34 9.98 -0.20
N SER A 11 2.85 10.27 1.02
CA SER A 11 2.20 9.29 1.87
C SER A 11 0.78 9.02 1.36
N VAL A 12 0.37 7.76 1.31
CA VAL A 12 -0.96 7.36 0.81
C VAL A 12 -1.51 6.21 1.66
N SER A 13 -2.82 6.20 1.90
CA SER A 13 -3.52 5.00 2.38
C SER A 13 -3.74 4.02 1.23
N LEU A 14 -4.11 2.79 1.57
CA LEU A 14 -4.39 1.77 0.57
C LEU A 14 -5.63 2.13 -0.28
N ASP A 15 -6.67 2.69 0.35
CA ASP A 15 -7.87 3.17 -0.34
C ASP A 15 -7.56 4.32 -1.31
N GLU A 16 -6.75 5.28 -0.88
CA GLU A 16 -6.34 6.39 -1.75
C GLU A 16 -5.50 5.86 -2.92
N PHE A 17 -4.68 4.83 -2.69
CA PHE A 17 -3.95 4.16 -3.75
C PHE A 17 -4.88 3.45 -4.75
N PHE A 18 -5.89 2.72 -4.27
CA PHE A 18 -6.88 2.07 -5.12
C PHE A 18 -7.68 3.07 -5.96
N GLN A 19 -8.07 4.21 -5.39
CA GLN A 19 -8.74 5.28 -6.14
C GLN A 19 -7.85 5.79 -7.28
N ARG A 20 -6.54 5.92 -7.05
CA ARG A 20 -5.58 6.32 -8.09
C ARG A 20 -5.45 5.26 -9.18
N VAL A 21 -5.37 3.98 -8.84
CA VAL A 21 -5.34 2.87 -9.82
C VAL A 21 -6.60 2.89 -10.69
N ARG A 22 -7.78 3.06 -10.08
CA ARG A 22 -9.07 3.13 -10.80
C ARG A 22 -9.21 4.35 -11.70
N SER A 23 -8.65 5.48 -11.30
CA SER A 23 -8.68 6.74 -12.10
C SER A 23 -7.83 6.70 -13.36
N GLN A 24 -7.11 5.59 -13.60
CA GLN A 24 -6.17 5.41 -14.70
C GLN A 24 -6.67 4.31 -15.67
N PRO A 25 -7.63 4.65 -16.56
CA PRO A 25 -8.28 3.68 -17.44
C PRO A 25 -7.37 3.13 -18.55
N GLU A 26 -6.20 3.74 -18.79
CA GLU A 26 -5.21 3.20 -19.71
C GLU A 26 -4.28 2.24 -18.95
N SER A 27 -4.44 0.95 -19.25
CA SER A 27 -3.87 -0.20 -18.53
C SER A 27 -2.34 -0.30 -18.52
N ASN A 28 -1.56 0.73 -18.87
CA ASN A 28 -0.11 0.66 -19.06
C ASN A 28 0.71 1.40 -17.99
N ILE A 29 0.08 1.81 -16.89
CA ILE A 29 0.74 2.64 -15.89
C ILE A 29 1.37 1.78 -14.80
N TRP A 30 2.63 2.08 -14.52
CA TRP A 30 3.39 1.49 -13.44
C TRP A 30 3.55 2.48 -12.28
N SER A 31 3.21 2.02 -11.10
CA SER A 31 3.36 2.75 -9.83
C SER A 31 4.26 1.96 -8.90
N SER A 32 4.74 2.60 -7.83
CA SER A 32 5.48 1.93 -6.77
C SER A 32 4.93 2.32 -5.42
N ILE A 33 4.84 1.33 -4.53
CA ILE A 33 4.56 1.55 -3.12
C ILE A 33 5.77 1.15 -2.30
N VAL A 34 6.05 1.93 -1.26
CA VAL A 34 7.12 1.70 -0.31
C VAL A 34 6.48 1.23 0.98
N VAL A 35 6.87 0.06 1.44
CA VAL A 35 6.29 -0.61 2.62
C VAL A 35 7.40 -1.06 3.56
N GLU A 36 7.04 -1.30 4.82
CA GLU A 36 7.94 -1.96 5.75
C GLU A 36 8.11 -3.44 5.37
N PRO A 37 9.32 -4.02 5.46
CA PRO A 37 9.56 -5.40 5.07
C PRO A 37 8.67 -6.42 5.78
N SER A 38 8.29 -6.15 7.03
CA SER A 38 7.40 -7.01 7.83
C SER A 38 5.98 -7.10 7.28
N ASN A 39 5.57 -6.12 6.46
CA ASN A 39 4.18 -5.95 6.05
C ASN A 39 3.99 -6.22 4.54
N ILE A 40 5.06 -6.63 3.83
CA ILE A 40 5.02 -6.87 2.38
C ILE A 40 3.94 -7.90 2.01
N ASP A 41 3.85 -9.00 2.76
CA ASP A 41 2.94 -10.10 2.43
C ASP A 41 1.47 -9.67 2.59
N GLU A 42 1.14 -8.99 3.70
CA GLU A 42 -0.20 -8.43 3.95
C GLU A 42 -0.60 -7.44 2.86
N VAL A 43 0.27 -6.47 2.55
CA VAL A 43 0.00 -5.48 1.51
C VAL A 43 -0.14 -6.13 0.13
N LEU A 44 0.63 -7.18 -0.15
CA LEU A 44 0.54 -7.91 -1.40
C LEU A 44 -0.83 -8.58 -1.55
N GLU A 45 -1.33 -9.24 -0.50
CA GLU A 45 -2.65 -9.89 -0.48
C GLU A 45 -3.77 -8.85 -0.64
N ASP A 46 -3.68 -7.74 0.07
CA ASP A 46 -4.68 -6.67 0.00
C ASP A 46 -4.69 -5.99 -1.37
N LEU A 47 -3.51 -5.67 -1.93
CA LEU A 47 -3.41 -5.10 -3.27
C LEU A 47 -3.94 -6.05 -4.34
N GLN A 48 -3.60 -7.33 -4.24
CA GLN A 48 -4.06 -8.32 -5.22
C GLN A 48 -5.58 -8.40 -5.18
N SER A 49 -6.15 -8.63 -4.00
CA SER A 49 -7.60 -8.76 -3.82
C SER A 49 -8.34 -7.47 -4.19
N GLY A 50 -7.86 -6.33 -3.72
CA GLY A 50 -8.47 -5.02 -3.95
C GLY A 50 -8.46 -4.63 -5.41
N ILE A 51 -7.36 -4.84 -6.14
CA ILE A 51 -7.30 -4.51 -7.57
C ILE A 51 -8.17 -5.45 -8.39
N GLU A 52 -8.17 -6.77 -8.12
CA GLU A 52 -9.03 -7.73 -8.84
C GLU A 52 -10.51 -7.36 -8.70
N ILE A 53 -10.94 -6.98 -7.50
CA ILE A 53 -12.33 -6.57 -7.22
C ILE A 53 -12.66 -5.23 -7.88
N LEU A 54 -11.81 -4.21 -7.72
CA LEU A 54 -12.13 -2.84 -8.13
C LEU A 54 -11.98 -2.60 -9.63
N ALA A 55 -11.01 -3.26 -10.27
CA ALA A 55 -10.72 -3.13 -11.69
C ALA A 55 -11.34 -4.27 -12.53
N GLU A 56 -12.00 -5.25 -11.89
CA GLU A 56 -12.58 -6.44 -12.52
C GLU A 56 -11.61 -7.14 -13.48
N CYS A 57 -10.34 -7.24 -13.09
CA CYS A 57 -9.25 -7.74 -13.93
C CYS A 57 -8.46 -8.85 -13.25
N LYS A 58 -7.65 -9.58 -14.02
CA LYS A 58 -6.76 -10.60 -13.44
C LYS A 58 -5.45 -9.95 -12.99
N VAL A 59 -5.09 -10.17 -11.72
CA VAL A 59 -3.80 -9.72 -11.15
C VAL A 59 -2.86 -10.91 -11.01
N GLU A 60 -1.57 -10.71 -11.27
CA GLU A 60 -0.54 -11.71 -10.95
C GLU A 60 0.60 -11.10 -10.13
N SER A 61 0.92 -11.75 -9.02
CA SER A 61 2.08 -11.44 -8.19
C SER A 61 3.32 -12.22 -8.66
N ILE A 62 4.42 -11.50 -8.86
CA ILE A 62 5.70 -12.02 -9.35
C ILE A 62 6.80 -11.60 -8.36
N SER A 63 7.31 -12.57 -7.61
CA SER A 63 8.47 -12.40 -6.75
C SER A 63 9.74 -12.21 -7.59
N ALA A 64 10.52 -11.21 -7.21
CA ALA A 64 11.80 -10.88 -7.81
C ALA A 64 12.96 -11.72 -7.29
N GLU A 65 12.78 -12.50 -6.22
CA GLU A 65 13.82 -13.34 -5.60
C GLU A 65 14.51 -14.30 -6.59
N SER A 66 13.77 -14.76 -7.59
CA SER A 66 14.26 -15.64 -8.67
C SER A 66 15.23 -14.96 -9.66
N GLY A 67 15.48 -13.66 -9.50
CA GLY A 67 16.38 -12.87 -10.33
C GLY A 67 15.72 -12.30 -11.58
N VAL A 68 16.41 -11.36 -12.22
CA VAL A 68 15.86 -10.51 -13.29
C VAL A 68 15.32 -11.32 -14.47
N SER A 69 16.06 -12.32 -14.95
CA SER A 69 15.64 -13.12 -16.11
C SER A 69 14.34 -13.88 -15.84
N ALA A 70 14.23 -14.51 -14.68
CA ALA A 70 13.05 -15.26 -14.29
C ALA A 70 11.82 -14.35 -14.13
N VAL A 71 12.00 -13.14 -13.58
CA VAL A 71 10.95 -12.12 -13.52
C VAL A 71 10.44 -11.78 -14.92
N PHE A 72 11.34 -11.46 -15.86
CA PHE A 72 10.92 -11.08 -17.20
C PHE A 72 10.31 -12.24 -18.00
N ASP A 73 10.78 -13.47 -17.78
CA ASP A 73 10.16 -14.66 -18.37
C ASP A 73 8.73 -14.84 -17.84
N ARG A 74 8.48 -14.63 -16.53
CA ARG A 74 7.13 -14.65 -15.96
C ARG A 74 6.26 -13.51 -16.49
N ILE A 75 6.77 -12.29 -16.56
CA ILE A 75 6.03 -11.14 -17.12
C ILE A 75 5.61 -11.40 -18.56
N HIS A 76 6.51 -11.97 -19.38
CA HIS A 76 6.24 -12.26 -20.78
C HIS A 76 5.15 -13.33 -20.95
N ASN A 77 5.22 -14.39 -20.13
CA ASN A 77 4.30 -15.53 -20.17
C ASN A 77 3.00 -15.31 -19.38
N SER A 78 2.94 -14.27 -18.55
CA SER A 78 1.76 -13.93 -17.77
C SER A 78 0.57 -13.65 -18.68
N GLY A 79 -0.59 -14.19 -18.31
CA GLY A 79 -1.89 -13.88 -18.90
C GLY A 79 -2.68 -12.82 -18.12
N ALA A 80 -2.11 -12.25 -17.06
CA ALA A 80 -2.77 -11.25 -16.24
C ALA A 80 -2.82 -9.88 -16.95
N ASP A 81 -3.82 -9.09 -16.56
CA ASP A 81 -4.04 -7.72 -17.05
C ASP A 81 -3.17 -6.73 -16.26
N TYR A 82 -2.89 -7.07 -15.01
CA TYR A 82 -2.15 -6.23 -14.06
C TYR A 82 -1.13 -7.05 -13.27
N LEU A 83 0.02 -6.45 -12.96
CA LEU A 83 1.16 -7.16 -12.35
C LEU A 83 1.58 -6.53 -11.02
N LEU A 84 1.86 -7.36 -10.03
CA LEU A 84 2.48 -6.95 -8.77
C LEU A 84 3.89 -7.53 -8.72
N LEU A 85 4.91 -6.67 -8.67
CA LEU A 85 6.30 -7.08 -8.54
C LEU A 85 6.78 -6.80 -7.10
N TRP A 86 7.39 -7.78 -6.45
CA TRP A 86 7.77 -7.69 -5.04
C TRP A 86 9.01 -8.54 -4.73
N ASN A 87 9.52 -8.49 -3.49
CA ASN A 87 10.67 -9.27 -3.00
C ASN A 87 11.99 -9.00 -3.76
N PHE A 88 12.44 -7.74 -3.72
CA PHE A 88 13.68 -7.28 -4.36
C PHE A 88 14.89 -7.25 -3.40
N GLU A 89 14.71 -7.68 -2.16
CA GLU A 89 15.63 -7.50 -1.04
C GLU A 89 16.97 -8.21 -1.27
N THR A 90 16.96 -9.30 -2.04
CA THR A 90 18.13 -10.11 -2.36
C THR A 90 18.91 -9.62 -3.58
N TRP A 91 18.36 -8.65 -4.33
CA TRP A 91 18.95 -8.17 -5.57
C TRP A 91 20.26 -7.43 -5.36
N GLN A 92 21.25 -7.85 -6.14
CA GLN A 92 22.57 -7.22 -6.15
C GLN A 92 22.58 -6.03 -7.11
N PRO A 93 23.59 -5.14 -7.02
CA PRO A 93 23.73 -3.99 -7.93
C PRO A 93 23.62 -4.34 -9.43
N ASN A 94 24.10 -5.53 -9.83
CA ASN A 94 24.00 -5.97 -11.22
C ASN A 94 22.59 -6.35 -11.64
N ASP A 95 21.76 -6.87 -10.73
CA ASP A 95 20.35 -7.18 -11.00
C ASP A 95 19.58 -5.89 -11.28
N TRP A 96 19.78 -4.87 -10.44
CA TRP A 96 19.20 -3.54 -10.65
C TRP A 96 19.62 -2.92 -11.99
N ARG A 97 20.91 -2.99 -12.35
CA ARG A 97 21.39 -2.51 -13.66
C ARG A 97 20.77 -3.27 -14.82
N HIS A 98 20.57 -4.57 -14.65
CA HIS A 98 19.94 -5.40 -15.67
C HIS A 98 18.46 -5.02 -15.82
N LEU A 99 17.72 -4.83 -14.73
CA LEU A 99 16.35 -4.27 -14.74
C LEU A 99 16.30 -2.92 -15.47
N ASP A 100 17.26 -2.03 -15.17
CA ASP A 100 17.36 -0.70 -15.79
C ASP A 100 17.41 -0.78 -17.33
N SER A 101 18.20 -1.73 -17.84
CA SER A 101 18.31 -1.99 -19.29
C SER A 101 17.07 -2.61 -19.92
N LEU A 102 16.24 -3.29 -19.11
CA LEU A 102 15.06 -4.03 -19.55
C LEU A 102 13.74 -3.27 -19.30
N ARG A 103 13.77 -2.05 -18.75
CA ARG A 103 12.58 -1.24 -18.44
C ARG A 103 11.52 -1.25 -19.55
N SER A 104 11.92 -1.10 -20.82
CA SER A 104 10.99 -1.06 -21.95
C SER A 104 10.17 -2.34 -22.13
N ARG A 105 10.64 -3.48 -21.59
CA ARG A 105 9.94 -4.75 -21.63
C ARG A 105 8.79 -4.84 -20.63
N LEU A 106 8.72 -3.94 -19.64
CA LEU A 106 7.58 -3.88 -18.71
C LEU A 106 6.31 -3.31 -19.34
N ASN A 107 6.47 -2.45 -20.35
CA ASN A 107 5.35 -1.92 -21.14
C ASN A 107 4.87 -2.92 -22.20
N HIS A 108 5.28 -4.19 -22.13
CA HIS A 108 4.85 -5.20 -23.08
C HIS A 108 3.34 -5.41 -22.98
N LYS A 109 2.66 -5.43 -24.14
CA LYS A 109 1.20 -5.56 -24.28
C LYS A 109 0.38 -4.45 -23.60
N GLY A 110 1.00 -3.31 -23.28
CA GLY A 110 0.29 -2.18 -22.66
C GLY A 110 -0.22 -2.50 -21.25
N ARG A 111 0.51 -3.35 -20.51
CA ARG A 111 0.22 -3.71 -19.13
C ARG A 111 0.86 -2.75 -18.13
N GLY A 112 0.17 -2.61 -17.01
CA GLY A 112 0.54 -1.78 -15.88
C GLY A 112 0.79 -2.66 -14.68
N GLY A 113 1.20 -2.03 -13.59
CA GLY A 113 1.51 -2.79 -12.41
C GLY A 113 1.99 -1.94 -11.25
N VAL A 114 2.21 -2.62 -10.13
CA VAL A 114 2.75 -2.02 -8.92
C VAL A 114 4.04 -2.71 -8.56
N VAL A 115 5.06 -1.90 -8.28
CA VAL A 115 6.34 -2.35 -7.74
C VAL A 115 6.33 -2.08 -6.24
N ILE A 116 6.27 -3.16 -5.46
CA ILE A 116 6.30 -3.13 -4.00
C ILE A 116 7.76 -3.16 -3.56
N LEU A 117 8.20 -2.10 -2.88
CA LEU A 117 9.58 -1.90 -2.48
C LEU A 117 9.68 -1.72 -0.98
N SER A 118 10.72 -2.29 -0.37
CA SER A 118 11.20 -1.78 0.91
C SER A 118 11.96 -0.46 0.73
N SER A 119 12.13 0.28 1.83
CA SER A 119 13.01 1.47 1.85
C SER A 119 14.44 1.16 1.39
N GLN A 120 14.95 -0.05 1.65
CA GLN A 120 16.25 -0.49 1.18
C GLN A 120 16.27 -0.66 -0.34
N SER A 121 15.28 -1.38 -0.89
CA SER A 121 15.14 -1.61 -2.33
C SER A 121 14.97 -0.29 -3.10
N LEU A 122 14.25 0.69 -2.53
CA LEU A 122 14.12 2.03 -3.11
C LEU A 122 15.47 2.80 -3.16
N ARG A 123 16.32 2.67 -2.15
CA ARG A 123 17.67 3.26 -2.21
C ARG A 123 18.56 2.57 -3.22
N ALA A 124 18.45 1.24 -3.30
CA ALA A 124 19.22 0.43 -4.24
C ALA A 124 18.86 0.77 -5.69
N ILE A 125 17.58 0.95 -5.99
CA ILE A 125 17.09 1.29 -7.33
C ILE A 125 17.54 2.68 -7.77
N GLY A 126 17.44 3.68 -6.88
CA GLY A 126 17.88 5.05 -7.19
C GLY A 126 19.38 5.14 -7.47
N THR A 127 20.17 4.24 -6.89
CA THR A 127 21.64 4.20 -7.08
C THR A 127 22.05 3.38 -8.30
N ASN A 128 21.40 2.24 -8.55
CA ASN A 128 21.87 1.23 -9.51
C ASN A 128 21.00 1.13 -10.77
N ALA A 129 19.79 1.69 -10.76
CA ALA A 129 18.83 1.66 -11.87
C ALA A 129 18.18 3.06 -12.07
N PRO A 130 18.97 4.09 -12.42
CA PRO A 130 18.49 5.47 -12.46
C PRO A 130 17.45 5.74 -13.56
N ASN A 131 17.47 5.01 -14.68
CA ASN A 131 16.49 5.21 -15.76
C ASN A 131 15.13 4.60 -15.41
N PHE A 132 15.16 3.46 -14.73
CA PHE A 132 14.00 2.80 -14.17
C PHE A 132 13.41 3.63 -13.03
N PHE A 133 14.25 4.09 -12.11
CA PHE A 133 13.83 4.96 -11.02
C PHE A 133 13.24 6.27 -11.54
N SER A 134 13.88 6.95 -12.51
CA SER A 134 13.32 8.17 -13.10
C SER A 134 11.94 7.95 -13.71
N TRP A 135 11.70 6.78 -14.32
CA TRP A 135 10.41 6.42 -14.89
C TRP A 135 9.34 6.12 -13.84
N LEU A 136 9.69 5.45 -12.75
CA LEU A 136 8.78 5.17 -11.63
C LEU A 136 8.56 6.36 -10.70
N SER A 137 9.58 7.21 -10.52
CA SER A 137 9.64 8.27 -9.50
C SER A 137 8.41 9.19 -9.42
N PRO A 138 7.72 9.54 -10.52
CA PRO A 138 6.50 10.37 -10.42
C PRO A 138 5.33 9.66 -9.72
N ARG A 139 5.44 8.36 -9.45
CA ARG A 139 4.39 7.49 -8.92
C ARG A 139 4.93 6.56 -7.82
N VAL A 140 5.91 7.05 -7.05
CA VAL A 140 6.37 6.37 -5.84
C VAL A 140 5.60 6.94 -4.65
N TYR A 141 4.96 6.05 -3.91
CA TYR A 141 4.17 6.39 -2.74
C TYR A 141 4.69 5.63 -1.52
N ALA A 142 4.70 6.25 -0.36
CA ALA A 142 4.92 5.56 0.91
C ALA A 142 3.55 5.11 1.40
N LEU A 143 3.39 3.81 1.62
CA LEU A 143 2.13 3.30 2.16
C LEU A 143 2.11 3.61 3.65
N ASN A 144 1.14 4.43 4.06
CA ASN A 144 0.92 4.72 5.47
C ASN A 144 0.02 3.64 6.06
N GLN A 145 0.61 2.52 6.44
CA GLN A 145 -0.18 1.47 7.12
C GLN A 145 -0.61 1.88 8.53
N GLY A 146 0.01 2.92 9.10
CA GLY A 146 -0.26 3.41 10.46
C GLY A 146 -1.33 4.50 10.57
N GLU A 147 -1.96 4.94 9.47
CA GLU A 147 -3.09 5.89 9.55
C GLU A 147 -4.47 5.19 9.55
N ASP A 148 -4.56 3.94 9.11
CA ASP A 148 -5.82 3.18 9.12
C ASP A 148 -5.95 2.26 10.36
N LEU A 149 -4.87 2.03 11.11
CA LEU A 149 -4.88 1.36 12.42
C LEU A 149 -3.95 2.12 13.36
N LEU A 150 -4.52 2.87 14.32
CA LEU A 150 -3.75 3.45 15.42
C LEU A 150 -2.95 2.33 16.10
N THR A 151 -1.67 2.56 16.42
CA THR A 151 -0.94 1.64 17.31
C THR A 151 -1.68 1.52 18.65
N ASP A 152 -1.48 0.44 19.41
CA ASP A 152 -2.15 0.26 20.71
C ASP A 152 -2.00 1.46 21.64
N ASP A 153 -0.83 2.10 21.63
CA ASP A 153 -0.52 3.30 22.42
C ASP A 153 -1.26 4.55 21.88
N GLU A 154 -1.35 4.73 20.57
CA GLU A 154 -2.09 5.84 19.94
C GLU A 154 -3.60 5.66 20.07
N ARG A 155 -4.08 4.42 19.97
CA ARG A 155 -5.47 4.03 20.21
C ARG A 155 -5.88 4.38 21.63
N GLU A 156 -5.07 4.02 22.62
CA GLU A 156 -5.34 4.38 24.02
C GLU A 156 -5.22 5.89 24.26
N ALA A 157 -4.27 6.57 23.64
CA ALA A 157 -4.17 8.04 23.72
C ALA A 157 -5.41 8.72 23.14
N ARG A 158 -5.93 8.21 22.02
CA ARG A 158 -7.13 8.73 21.37
C ARG A 158 -8.40 8.42 22.18
N LEU A 159 -8.54 7.19 22.68
CA LEU A 159 -9.60 6.80 23.61
C LEU A 159 -9.58 7.68 24.87
N SER A 160 -8.41 7.96 25.43
CA SER A 160 -8.27 8.85 26.58
C SER A 160 -8.75 10.28 26.27
N ALA A 161 -8.46 10.81 25.09
CA ALA A 161 -8.93 12.12 24.68
C ALA A 161 -10.46 12.17 24.50
N LEU A 162 -11.07 11.09 23.99
CA LEU A 162 -12.53 10.97 23.84
C LEU A 162 -13.23 10.85 25.19
N ARG A 163 -12.65 10.08 26.14
CA ARG A 163 -13.10 10.01 27.54
C ARG A 163 -13.07 11.37 28.22
N GLU A 164 -11.98 12.13 28.04
CA GLU A 164 -11.83 13.46 28.61
C GLU A 164 -12.81 14.47 28.00
N TRP A 165 -13.01 14.40 26.68
CA TRP A 165 -13.92 15.29 25.95
C TRP A 165 -15.39 15.10 26.35
N SER A 166 -15.85 13.84 26.41
CA SER A 166 -17.24 13.49 26.73
C SER A 166 -17.53 13.44 28.24
N GLY A 167 -16.51 13.19 29.05
CA GLY A 167 -16.65 12.84 30.46
C GLY A 167 -17.21 11.43 30.71
N GLN A 168 -17.31 10.59 29.66
CA GLN A 168 -17.85 9.23 29.73
C GLN A 168 -16.72 8.18 29.67
N SER A 169 -17.04 6.97 30.15
CA SER A 169 -16.20 5.78 30.02
C SER A 169 -16.59 4.92 28.83
N ASP A 170 -15.67 4.08 28.35
CA ASP A 170 -15.92 3.15 27.24
C ASP A 170 -17.15 2.27 27.48
N ALA A 171 -17.35 1.82 28.74
CA ALA A 171 -18.49 1.00 29.12
C ALA A 171 -19.84 1.74 29.01
N GLU A 172 -19.85 3.05 29.31
CA GLU A 172 -21.06 3.87 29.18
C GLU A 172 -21.40 4.11 27.71
N VAL A 173 -20.39 4.36 26.87
CA VAL A 173 -20.57 4.52 25.42
C VAL A 173 -21.08 3.24 24.77
N ILE A 174 -20.53 2.08 25.14
CA ILE A 174 -21.03 0.77 24.69
C ILE A 174 -22.48 0.57 25.14
N ALA A 175 -22.82 0.90 26.39
CA ALA A 175 -24.19 0.76 26.89
C ALA A 175 -25.19 1.67 26.15
N LEU A 176 -24.79 2.90 25.80
CA LEU A 176 -25.59 3.81 24.98
C LEU A 176 -25.80 3.27 23.56
N ALA A 177 -24.74 2.72 22.96
CA ALA A 177 -24.81 2.10 21.64
C ALA A 177 -25.71 0.85 21.63
N GLU A 178 -25.61 -0.01 22.65
CA GLU A 178 -26.47 -1.18 22.82
C GLU A 178 -27.94 -0.80 23.06
N ALA A 179 -28.18 0.31 23.75
CA ALA A 179 -29.52 0.87 23.95
C ALA A 179 -30.08 1.60 22.71
N LYS A 180 -29.28 1.77 21.64
CA LYS A 180 -29.60 2.59 20.45
C LYS A 180 -29.88 4.05 20.79
N GLU A 181 -29.22 4.53 21.84
CA GLU A 181 -29.27 5.92 22.32
C GLU A 181 -27.93 6.62 22.09
N LEU A 182 -27.09 6.08 21.19
CA LEU A 182 -25.81 6.69 20.85
C LEU A 182 -26.05 8.08 20.24
N PRO A 183 -25.38 9.13 20.76
CA PRO A 183 -25.46 10.45 20.16
C PRO A 183 -24.94 10.44 18.71
N THR A 184 -25.48 11.32 17.87
CA THR A 184 -25.19 11.35 16.42
C THR A 184 -23.84 11.98 16.06
N GLU A 185 -23.11 12.47 17.05
CA GLU A 185 -21.81 13.10 16.88
C GLU A 185 -20.77 12.08 16.36
N PRO A 186 -20.00 12.43 15.31
CA PRO A 186 -19.02 11.53 14.70
C PRO A 186 -18.02 10.91 15.68
N GLU A 187 -17.69 11.63 16.75
CA GLU A 187 -16.76 11.22 17.81
C GLU A 187 -17.21 9.95 18.52
N TYR A 188 -18.52 9.69 18.66
CA TYR A 188 -19.02 8.43 19.24
C TYR A 188 -18.91 7.25 18.27
N GLY A 189 -19.06 7.50 16.97
CA GLY A 189 -18.81 6.49 15.93
C GLY A 189 -17.33 6.10 15.87
N GLU A 190 -16.44 7.11 15.88
CA GLU A 190 -14.99 6.90 15.99
C GLU A 190 -14.63 6.09 17.23
N TRP A 191 -15.22 6.40 18.40
CA TRP A 191 -14.96 5.66 19.63
C TRP A 191 -15.30 4.18 19.53
N LEU A 192 -16.42 3.81 18.90
CA LEU A 192 -16.80 2.41 18.69
C LEU A 192 -15.88 1.69 17.71
N VAL A 193 -15.40 2.37 16.67
CA VAL A 193 -14.36 1.85 15.76
C VAL A 193 -13.09 1.53 16.56
N LEU A 194 -12.63 2.45 17.40
CA LEU A 194 -11.43 2.26 18.23
C LEU A 194 -11.57 1.17 19.30
N LEU A 195 -12.79 0.78 19.65
CA LEU A 195 -13.08 -0.31 20.59
C LEU A 195 -13.33 -1.66 19.90
N ASP A 196 -13.14 -1.75 18.58
CA ASP A 196 -13.49 -2.92 17.77
C ASP A 196 -14.98 -3.30 17.89
N ARG A 197 -15.86 -2.30 18.07
CA ARG A 197 -17.32 -2.43 18.24
C ARG A 197 -18.12 -1.70 17.15
N GLU A 198 -17.61 -1.72 15.92
CA GLU A 198 -18.29 -1.18 14.74
C GLU A 198 -19.67 -1.82 14.50
N ASP A 199 -19.88 -3.04 15.04
CA ASP A 199 -21.15 -3.77 15.00
C ASP A 199 -22.31 -3.01 15.65
N LEU A 200 -22.01 -2.06 16.54
CA LEU A 200 -22.97 -1.24 17.24
C LEU A 200 -23.28 0.11 16.57
N ILE A 201 -22.59 0.44 15.48
CA ILE A 201 -22.87 1.66 14.70
C ILE A 201 -24.14 1.40 13.89
N GLU A 202 -25.26 1.98 14.31
CA GLU A 202 -26.50 1.91 13.54
C GLU A 202 -26.33 2.60 12.17
N ARG A 203 -26.82 1.93 11.12
CA ARG A 203 -27.03 2.51 9.78
C ARG A 203 -28.37 3.22 9.68
#